data_AF-A2FUK9-F1
#
_entry.id   AF-A2FUK9-F1
#
_cell.length_a   1.000
_cell.length_b   1.000
_cell.length_c   1.000
_cell.angle_alpha   90.00
_cell.angle_beta   90.00
_cell.angle_gamma   90.00
#
_symmetry.space_group_name_H-M   'P 1'
#
loop_
_entity.id
_entity.type
_entity.pdbx_description
1 polymer ?
#
loop_
_entity_poly.entity_id
_entity_poly.type
_entity_poly.pdbx_seq_one_letter_code
_entity_poly.pdbx_strand_id
1 'polypeptide(L)'
;MELDWEAIGANISKYIDNEGFLAARTPQEICKILSHAKLSPCEFTTLFTNLSRYHGKANMLTMLLCARTNEFKTKEQAIEVSDTISSILGIRLLDSVFSVFKNNNRETDIRALPQQKEKPNIDTSNQIVVKIITGKIIKFTDIDLKQKVVDFKKLIQERVNICYDQQRLIYCGRILDDEFTLDDYGVHYGSILTLVLKLLGGKPVIYLYPKEEIDAKVNIKINDGEFSFVYPSFDEKNTWNVKALPSGEIIHRGKKMRYLFWETLFYPNLKLDKGFCIKGEESVSFFEDRLKSMNLNDTEICDFITYWSPKLCGYKYVKICFQFQNFDEMCPMNVEPKPDNINRVFFAALPLDNPCDIEPQELPVFKRDGFTVIEWGGTIVTEKL
;
A
#
# COMPACT_ATOMS: atom_id res chain seq x y z
N MET A 1 30.96 -4.47 23.48
CA MET A 1 31.94 -3.99 22.49
C MET A 1 31.21 -4.02 21.16
N GLU A 2 30.86 -2.86 20.61
CA GLU A 2 30.21 -2.83 19.29
C GLU A 2 31.17 -3.42 18.26
N LEU A 3 30.64 -4.30 17.42
CA LEU A 3 31.39 -4.87 16.32
C LEU A 3 31.61 -3.80 15.27
N ASP A 4 32.82 -3.75 14.71
CA ASP A 4 33.16 -2.85 13.62
C ASP A 4 32.55 -3.38 12.32
N TRP A 5 31.33 -2.91 12.02
CA TRP A 5 30.55 -3.36 10.86
C TRP A 5 31.20 -2.98 9.53
N GLU A 6 31.96 -1.89 9.51
CA GLU A 6 32.68 -1.44 8.31
C GLU A 6 33.86 -2.37 8.03
N ALA A 7 34.66 -2.70 9.06
CA ALA A 7 35.76 -3.66 8.92
C ALA A 7 35.26 -5.07 8.54
N ILE A 8 34.13 -5.50 9.10
CA ILE A 8 33.50 -6.78 8.76
C ILE A 8 32.96 -6.75 7.32
N GLY A 9 32.27 -5.70 6.90
CA GLY A 9 31.77 -5.54 5.53
C GLY A 9 32.89 -5.54 4.50
N ALA A 10 33.98 -4.81 4.77
CA ALA A 10 35.17 -4.78 3.91
C ALA A 10 35.88 -6.15 3.81
N ASN A 11 35.66 -7.05 4.77
CA ASN A 11 36.25 -8.39 4.83
C ASN A 11 35.19 -9.50 4.79
N ILE A 12 34.01 -9.23 4.20
CA ILE A 12 32.83 -10.11 4.29
C ILE A 12 33.13 -11.56 3.86
N SER A 13 34.04 -11.78 2.91
CA SER A 13 34.47 -13.08 2.41
C SER A 13 34.95 -14.04 3.51
N LYS A 14 35.46 -13.52 4.64
CA LYS A 14 35.89 -14.35 5.79
C LYS A 14 34.72 -14.88 6.62
N TYR A 15 33.52 -14.34 6.41
CA TYR A 15 32.34 -14.57 7.24
C TYR A 15 31.17 -15.23 6.50
N ILE A 16 31.18 -15.28 5.16
CA ILE A 16 30.07 -15.81 4.35
C ILE A 16 29.78 -17.31 4.56
N ASP A 17 30.77 -18.07 5.04
CA ASP A 17 30.64 -19.51 5.35
C ASP A 17 30.71 -19.81 6.87
N ASN A 18 30.80 -18.78 7.70
CA ASN A 18 30.88 -18.95 9.14
C ASN A 18 29.47 -19.07 9.73
N GLU A 19 28.96 -20.30 9.84
CA GLU A 19 27.61 -20.58 10.33
C GLU A 19 27.33 -19.99 11.73
N GLY A 20 28.30 -20.07 12.65
CA GLY A 20 28.16 -19.49 13.98
C GLY A 20 28.06 -17.97 13.96
N PHE A 21 28.78 -17.32 13.05
CA PHE A 21 28.67 -15.88 12.82
C PHE A 21 27.33 -15.52 12.21
N LEU A 22 26.87 -16.21 11.17
CA LEU A 22 25.63 -15.88 10.47
C LEU A 22 24.39 -16.16 11.32
N ALA A 23 24.36 -17.27 12.05
CA ALA A 23 23.23 -17.64 12.93
C ALA A 23 23.07 -16.67 14.11
N ALA A 24 24.16 -16.05 14.56
CA ALA A 24 24.16 -15.11 15.69
C ALA A 24 23.79 -13.67 15.29
N ARG A 25 23.52 -13.39 14.01
CA ARG A 25 23.25 -12.03 13.53
C ARG A 25 21.78 -11.82 13.24
N THR A 26 21.31 -10.66 13.66
CA THR A 26 20.01 -10.14 13.27
C THR A 26 20.03 -9.65 11.82
N PRO A 27 18.87 -9.62 11.13
CA PRO A 27 18.78 -9.06 9.78
C PRO A 27 19.30 -7.62 9.69
N GLN A 28 19.10 -6.80 10.74
CA GLN A 28 19.63 -5.43 10.77
C GLN A 28 21.16 -5.39 10.83
N GLU A 29 21.80 -6.29 11.58
CA GLU A 29 23.26 -6.39 11.63
C GLU A 29 23.84 -6.85 10.29
N ILE A 30 23.21 -7.84 9.63
CA ILE A 30 23.60 -8.25 8.28
C ILE A 30 23.45 -7.10 7.28
N CYS A 31 22.38 -6.31 7.36
CA CYS A 31 22.21 -5.11 6.52
C CYS A 31 23.32 -4.07 6.74
N LYS A 32 23.74 -3.83 7.99
CA LYS A 32 24.88 -2.95 8.29
C LYS A 32 26.18 -3.48 7.69
N ILE A 33 26.40 -4.79 7.72
CA ILE A 33 27.57 -5.40 7.08
C ILE A 33 27.50 -5.24 5.55
N LEU A 34 26.34 -5.51 4.96
CA LEU A 34 26.12 -5.45 3.51
C LEU A 34 26.24 -4.03 2.94
N SER A 35 25.93 -2.99 3.72
CA SER A 35 26.10 -1.60 3.27
C SER A 35 27.56 -1.20 3.05
N HIS A 36 28.51 -1.91 3.66
CA HIS A 36 29.96 -1.73 3.49
C HIS A 36 30.62 -2.85 2.68
N ALA A 37 29.87 -3.91 2.34
CA ALA A 37 30.38 -5.06 1.61
C ALA A 37 30.36 -4.87 0.08
N LYS A 38 31.39 -5.39 -0.58
CA LYS A 38 31.42 -5.61 -2.03
C LYS A 38 31.51 -7.10 -2.28
N LEU A 39 30.43 -7.68 -2.78
CA LEU A 39 30.32 -9.12 -3.01
C LEU A 39 30.52 -9.43 -4.48
N SER A 40 31.38 -10.39 -4.79
CA SER A 40 31.35 -11.06 -6.09
C SER A 40 30.06 -11.88 -6.24
N PRO A 41 29.65 -12.27 -7.46
CA PRO A 41 28.48 -13.12 -7.68
C PRO A 41 28.50 -14.41 -6.85
N CYS A 42 29.65 -15.09 -6.77
CA CYS A 42 29.83 -16.32 -6.00
C CYS A 42 29.69 -16.10 -4.49
N GLU A 43 30.24 -15.00 -3.96
CA GLU A 43 30.09 -14.66 -2.54
C GLU A 43 28.66 -14.25 -2.20
N PHE A 44 27.98 -13.61 -3.14
CA PHE A 44 26.58 -13.24 -3.01
C PHE A 44 25.68 -14.47 -2.94
N THR A 45 25.84 -15.42 -3.86
CA THR A 45 25.05 -16.67 -3.86
C THR A 45 25.31 -17.50 -2.61
N THR A 46 26.58 -17.62 -2.20
CA THR A 46 27.01 -18.35 -1.00
C THR A 46 26.42 -17.74 0.26
N LEU A 47 26.59 -16.43 0.47
CA LEU A 47 26.09 -15.73 1.64
C LEU A 47 24.56 -15.86 1.78
N PHE A 48 23.82 -15.61 0.70
CA PHE A 48 22.35 -15.65 0.77
C PHE A 48 21.79 -17.08 0.86
N THR A 49 22.50 -18.08 0.34
CA THR A 49 22.15 -19.49 0.57
C THR A 49 22.35 -19.88 2.03
N ASN A 50 23.40 -19.38 2.68
CA ASN A 50 23.67 -19.68 4.08
C ASN A 50 22.71 -18.90 5.01
N LEU A 51 22.43 -17.62 4.73
CA LEU A 51 21.48 -16.80 5.49
C LEU A 51 20.04 -17.34 5.43
N SER A 52 19.64 -17.98 4.32
CA SER A 52 18.27 -18.52 4.19
C SER A 52 17.96 -19.65 5.16
N ARG A 53 18.99 -20.29 5.76
CA ARG A 53 18.82 -21.33 6.78
C ARG A 53 18.38 -20.76 8.14
N TYR A 54 18.64 -19.47 8.37
CA TYR A 54 18.42 -18.82 9.67
C TYR A 54 17.35 -17.71 9.61
N HIS A 55 16.99 -17.23 8.42
CA HIS A 55 16.10 -16.09 8.24
C HIS A 55 14.97 -16.37 7.25
N GLY A 56 13.76 -15.93 7.61
CA GLY A 56 12.57 -16.02 6.76
C GLY A 56 12.63 -15.09 5.54
N LYS A 57 11.75 -15.32 4.57
CA LYS A 57 11.74 -14.64 3.26
C LYS A 57 11.73 -13.11 3.33
N ALA A 58 10.97 -12.52 4.26
CA ALA A 58 10.90 -11.07 4.45
C ALA A 58 12.26 -10.49 4.88
N ASN A 59 12.95 -11.15 5.81
CA ASN A 59 14.28 -10.74 6.26
C ASN A 59 15.32 -10.91 5.16
N MET A 60 15.22 -11.98 4.38
CA MET A 60 16.09 -12.21 3.22
C MET A 60 15.93 -11.14 2.14
N LEU A 61 14.70 -10.68 1.86
CA LEU A 61 14.44 -9.55 0.96
C LEU A 61 15.03 -8.25 1.51
N THR A 62 14.85 -7.98 2.80
CA THR A 62 15.45 -6.81 3.45
C THR A 62 16.97 -6.81 3.32
N MET A 63 17.63 -7.95 3.59
CA MET A 63 19.08 -8.09 3.43
C MET A 63 19.52 -7.94 1.97
N LEU A 64 18.73 -8.46 1.02
CA LEU A 64 18.99 -8.33 -0.42
C LEU A 64 18.97 -6.86 -0.87
N LEU A 65 18.03 -6.07 -0.37
CA LEU A 65 17.93 -4.64 -0.66
C LEU A 65 19.07 -3.82 -0.04
N CYS A 66 19.72 -4.34 1.00
CA CYS A 66 20.92 -3.76 1.61
C CYS A 66 22.21 -4.12 0.86
N ALA A 67 22.22 -5.21 0.09
CA ALA A 67 23.37 -5.61 -0.71
C ALA A 67 23.52 -4.68 -1.92
N ARG A 68 24.75 -4.23 -2.20
CA ARG A 68 25.05 -3.35 -3.34
C ARG A 68 24.94 -4.11 -4.68
N THR A 69 23.72 -4.36 -5.14
CA THR A 69 23.42 -5.11 -6.38
C THR A 69 23.78 -4.37 -7.67
N ASN A 70 24.14 -3.08 -7.58
CA ASN A 70 24.49 -2.23 -8.71
C ASN A 70 25.94 -2.42 -9.20
N GLU A 71 26.73 -3.31 -8.57
CA GLU A 71 28.14 -3.52 -8.91
C GLU A 71 28.40 -4.68 -9.90
N PHE A 72 27.37 -5.44 -10.30
CA PHE A 72 27.52 -6.51 -11.30
C PHE A 72 27.84 -5.93 -12.68
N LYS A 73 28.97 -6.37 -13.27
CA LYS A 73 29.50 -5.79 -14.50
C LYS A 73 28.90 -6.39 -15.76
N THR A 74 28.33 -7.60 -15.67
CA THR A 74 27.74 -8.29 -16.84
C THR A 74 26.34 -8.82 -16.53
N LYS A 75 25.57 -9.04 -17.60
CA LYS A 75 24.18 -9.53 -17.53
C LYS A 75 24.13 -10.97 -17.01
N GLU A 76 25.12 -11.78 -17.34
CA GLU A 76 25.26 -13.18 -16.92
C GLU A 76 25.42 -13.28 -15.40
N GLN A 77 26.22 -12.40 -14.79
CA GLN A 77 26.42 -12.33 -13.35
C GLN A 77 25.14 -11.95 -12.60
N ALA A 78 24.36 -11.02 -13.16
CA ALA A 78 23.08 -10.60 -12.59
C ALA A 78 22.01 -11.71 -12.71
N ILE A 79 22.01 -12.47 -13.82
CA ILE A 79 21.10 -13.61 -14.02
C ILE A 79 21.43 -14.72 -13.02
N GLU A 80 22.70 -15.10 -12.89
CA GLU A 80 23.15 -16.16 -11.97
C GLU A 80 22.76 -15.88 -10.51
N VAL A 81 22.99 -14.65 -10.06
CA VAL A 81 22.59 -14.21 -8.72
C VAL A 81 21.06 -14.18 -8.61
N SER A 82 20.35 -13.64 -9.59
CA SER A 82 18.88 -13.60 -9.56
C SER A 82 18.24 -14.99 -9.51
N ASP A 83 18.72 -15.95 -10.29
CA ASP A 83 18.16 -17.30 -10.34
C ASP A 83 18.35 -18.01 -9.00
N THR A 84 19.53 -17.84 -8.39
CA THR A 84 19.82 -18.40 -7.06
C THR A 84 18.91 -17.81 -5.99
N ILE A 85 18.76 -16.48 -5.95
CA ILE A 85 17.89 -15.84 -4.95
C ILE A 85 16.41 -16.13 -5.24
N SER A 86 16.00 -16.20 -6.51
CA SER A 86 14.64 -16.55 -6.91
C SER A 86 14.29 -17.97 -6.47
N SER A 87 15.25 -18.91 -6.54
CA SER A 87 15.11 -20.27 -6.02
C SER A 87 14.97 -20.30 -4.49
N ILE A 88 15.80 -19.52 -3.77
CA ILE A 88 15.76 -19.42 -2.30
C ILE A 88 14.44 -18.81 -1.80
N LEU A 89 13.92 -17.79 -2.48
CA LEU A 89 12.75 -17.03 -2.04
C LEU A 89 11.43 -17.52 -2.66
N GLY A 90 11.49 -18.29 -3.75
CA GLY A 90 10.33 -18.82 -4.46
C GLY A 90 9.53 -17.73 -5.19
N ILE A 91 10.22 -16.85 -5.90
CA ILE A 91 9.63 -15.68 -6.59
C ILE A 91 10.34 -15.45 -7.94
N ARG A 92 10.18 -14.28 -8.56
CA ARG A 92 11.07 -13.77 -9.60
C ARG A 92 11.59 -12.39 -9.20
N LEU A 93 12.88 -12.15 -9.42
CA LEU A 93 13.56 -10.92 -8.96
C LEU A 93 14.15 -10.08 -10.09
N LEU A 94 14.47 -10.69 -11.24
CA LEU A 94 15.17 -10.04 -12.37
C LEU A 94 14.48 -8.76 -12.86
N ASP A 95 13.16 -8.64 -12.74
CA ASP A 95 12.41 -7.52 -13.28
C ASP A 95 12.35 -6.28 -12.39
N SER A 96 12.54 -6.41 -11.07
CA SER A 96 12.36 -5.32 -10.10
C SER A 96 13.66 -4.84 -9.44
N VAL A 97 14.63 -5.74 -9.21
CA VAL A 97 15.85 -5.42 -8.44
C VAL A 97 17.06 -5.13 -9.34
N PHE A 98 17.15 -5.73 -10.53
CA PHE A 98 18.28 -5.59 -11.47
C PHE A 98 17.95 -4.73 -12.70
N SER A 99 17.24 -3.63 -12.50
CA SER A 99 16.69 -2.75 -13.55
C SER A 99 17.71 -2.16 -14.53
N VAL A 100 19.01 -2.21 -14.20
CA VAL A 100 20.12 -1.70 -15.02
C VAL A 100 20.23 -2.40 -16.38
N PHE A 101 19.78 -3.65 -16.53
CA PHE A 101 20.02 -4.44 -17.75
C PHE A 101 18.90 -4.39 -18.81
N LYS A 102 17.89 -3.51 -18.66
CA LYS A 102 16.73 -3.45 -19.57
C LYS A 102 16.87 -2.57 -20.82
N ASN A 103 17.99 -1.88 -21.02
CA ASN A 103 18.26 -1.15 -22.26
C ASN A 103 19.48 -1.72 -22.96
N ASN A 104 19.31 -2.77 -23.79
CA ASN A 104 20.18 -3.09 -24.93
C ASN A 104 19.61 -4.26 -25.76
N ASN A 105 18.33 -4.19 -26.13
CA ASN A 105 17.78 -5.02 -27.20
C ASN A 105 17.33 -4.13 -28.37
N ARG A 106 18.31 -3.65 -29.15
CA ARG A 106 18.17 -3.41 -30.59
C ARG A 106 19.52 -3.65 -31.25
N GLU A 107 19.76 -4.88 -31.68
CA GLU A 107 20.62 -5.13 -32.83
C GLU A 107 19.89 -4.58 -34.05
N THR A 108 20.41 -3.52 -34.65
CA THR A 108 20.34 -3.27 -36.09
C THR A 108 21.27 -2.11 -36.47
N ASP A 109 22.31 -2.49 -37.22
CA ASP A 109 23.16 -1.77 -38.16
C ASP A 109 23.79 -0.39 -37.84
N ILE A 110 25.12 -0.43 -37.86
CA ILE A 110 26.06 0.69 -37.96
C ILE A 110 25.99 1.27 -39.39
N ARG A 111 25.63 2.56 -39.54
CA ARG A 111 26.27 3.55 -40.44
C ARG A 111 25.49 4.89 -40.49
N ALA A 112 26.28 5.98 -40.50
CA ALA A 112 25.96 7.38 -40.80
C ALA A 112 25.62 8.31 -39.60
N LEU A 113 26.47 9.34 -39.42
CA LEU A 113 26.44 10.34 -38.35
C LEU A 113 25.58 11.57 -38.74
N PRO A 114 25.06 12.30 -37.75
CA PRO A 114 25.78 13.52 -37.34
C PRO A 114 26.10 13.55 -35.82
N GLN A 115 26.14 14.74 -35.22
CA GLN A 115 26.53 15.06 -33.85
C GLN A 115 25.48 15.98 -33.19
N GLN A 116 25.37 15.90 -31.86
CA GLN A 116 24.90 16.88 -30.87
C GLN A 116 23.57 17.63 -31.11
N LYS A 117 22.59 17.39 -30.23
CA LYS A 117 21.73 18.44 -29.65
C LYS A 117 21.58 18.24 -28.15
N GLU A 118 21.71 19.36 -27.44
CA GLU A 118 21.88 19.53 -25.99
C GLU A 118 20.77 18.90 -25.14
N LYS A 119 21.13 18.35 -23.97
CA LYS A 119 20.18 18.05 -22.89
C LYS A 119 19.95 19.33 -22.08
N PRO A 120 18.71 19.68 -21.67
CA PRO A 120 18.47 20.86 -20.85
C PRO A 120 19.06 20.68 -19.46
N ASN A 121 19.89 21.65 -19.07
CA ASN A 121 20.53 21.74 -17.75
C ASN A 121 19.52 22.33 -16.75
N ILE A 122 19.02 21.54 -15.80
CA ILE A 122 18.14 22.03 -14.73
C ILE A 122 19.01 22.33 -13.52
N ASP A 123 19.18 23.61 -13.18
CA ASP A 123 19.81 24.04 -11.92
C ASP A 123 18.95 23.57 -10.73
N THR A 124 19.53 22.74 -9.86
CA THR A 124 18.88 22.12 -8.70
C THR A 124 19.45 22.59 -7.35
N SER A 125 20.23 23.66 -7.34
CA SER A 125 21.13 24.00 -6.23
C SER A 125 20.47 24.37 -4.89
N ASN A 126 19.16 24.65 -4.82
CA ASN A 126 18.47 24.97 -3.55
C ASN A 126 17.00 24.53 -3.49
N GLN A 127 16.68 23.34 -4.02
CA GLN A 127 15.30 22.85 -4.06
C GLN A 127 15.21 21.35 -3.73
N ILE A 128 14.16 20.94 -3.02
CA ILE A 128 13.76 19.54 -2.94
C ILE A 128 12.63 19.31 -3.94
N VAL A 129 12.71 18.20 -4.66
CA VAL A 129 11.71 17.83 -5.65
C VAL A 129 10.85 16.72 -5.08
N VAL A 130 9.53 16.92 -5.03
CA VAL A 130 8.57 15.86 -4.71
C VAL A 130 7.89 15.44 -6.00
N LYS A 131 8.14 14.21 -6.41
CA LYS A 131 7.47 13.55 -7.52
C LYS A 131 6.29 12.75 -6.99
N ILE A 132 5.09 13.12 -7.40
CA ILE A 132 3.90 12.33 -7.12
C ILE A 132 3.85 11.16 -8.11
N ILE A 133 3.34 10.00 -7.70
CA ILE A 133 3.24 8.81 -8.57
C ILE A 133 2.55 9.11 -9.92
N THR A 134 1.57 10.03 -9.92
CA THR A 134 0.92 10.74 -11.06
C THR A 134 1.86 11.28 -12.17
N GLY A 135 3.17 11.35 -11.92
CA GLY A 135 4.14 12.06 -12.74
C GLY A 135 4.25 13.57 -12.48
N LYS A 136 3.32 14.17 -11.72
CA LYS A 136 3.40 15.59 -11.31
C LYS A 136 4.63 15.82 -10.44
N ILE A 137 5.38 16.87 -10.77
CA ILE A 137 6.60 17.26 -10.05
C ILE A 137 6.34 18.59 -9.35
N ILE A 138 6.64 18.65 -8.05
CA ILE A 138 6.49 19.86 -7.24
C ILE A 138 7.84 20.18 -6.63
N LYS A 139 8.25 21.44 -6.76
CA LYS A 139 9.53 21.93 -6.27
C LYS A 139 9.31 22.75 -5.02
N PHE A 140 10.00 22.40 -3.94
CA PHE A 140 10.01 23.13 -2.69
C PHE A 140 11.35 23.83 -2.54
N THR A 141 11.34 25.16 -2.45
CA THR A 141 12.50 25.99 -2.16
C THR A 141 12.50 26.38 -0.69
N ASP A 142 13.66 26.77 -0.16
CA ASP A 142 13.80 27.35 1.18
C ASP A 142 13.29 26.41 2.31
N ILE A 143 13.52 25.12 2.12
CA ILE A 143 13.14 24.07 3.07
C ILE A 143 14.27 23.84 4.08
N ASP A 144 13.97 23.97 5.37
CA ASP A 144 14.89 23.51 6.41
C ASP A 144 14.98 21.97 6.41
N LEU A 145 16.13 21.41 6.04
CA LEU A 145 16.36 19.96 6.03
C LEU A 145 16.34 19.35 7.44
N LYS A 146 16.50 20.16 8.49
CA LYS A 146 16.41 19.71 9.88
C LYS A 146 14.98 19.70 10.41
N GLN A 147 13.99 20.13 9.62
CA GLN A 147 12.59 19.98 10.01
C GLN A 147 12.17 18.50 9.97
N LYS A 148 11.17 18.15 10.79
CA LYS A 148 10.58 16.81 10.77
C LYS A 148 9.84 16.52 9.46
N VAL A 149 9.82 15.27 9.07
CA VAL A 149 9.07 14.79 7.89
C VAL A 149 7.59 15.16 7.99
N VAL A 150 6.98 15.11 9.19
CA VAL A 150 5.58 15.50 9.39
C VAL A 150 5.32 16.96 9.01
N ASP A 151 6.25 17.86 9.31
CA ASP A 151 6.11 19.28 9.00
C ASP A 151 6.32 19.54 7.51
N PHE A 152 7.25 18.80 6.88
CA PHE A 152 7.38 18.82 5.43
C PHE A 152 6.13 18.30 4.71
N LYS A 153 5.45 17.26 5.23
CA LYS A 153 4.17 16.77 4.70
C LYS A 153 3.03 17.80 4.83
N LYS A 154 3.00 18.59 5.91
CA LYS A 154 2.05 19.72 6.03
C LYS A 154 2.31 20.79 4.96
N LEU A 155 3.57 21.11 4.68
CA LEU A 155 3.93 22.02 3.57
C LEU A 155 3.50 21.45 2.21
N ILE A 156 3.62 20.13 2.03
CA ILE A 156 3.12 19.47 0.83
C ILE A 156 1.59 19.59 0.74
N GLN A 157 0.87 19.35 1.85
CA GLN A 157 -0.60 19.45 1.92
C GLN A 157 -1.11 20.78 1.38
N GLU A 158 -0.49 21.90 1.77
CA GLU A 158 -0.86 23.24 1.30
C GLU A 158 -0.79 23.39 -0.23
N ARG A 159 0.08 22.62 -0.90
CA ARG A 159 0.30 22.71 -2.34
C ARG A 159 -0.45 21.67 -3.17
N VAL A 160 -0.81 20.53 -2.57
CA VAL A 160 -1.43 19.41 -3.30
C VAL A 160 -2.82 19.05 -2.82
N ASN A 161 -3.27 19.66 -1.73
CA ASN A 161 -4.56 19.39 -1.09
C ASN A 161 -4.75 17.91 -0.71
N ILE A 162 -3.68 17.26 -0.22
CA ILE A 162 -3.69 15.89 0.34
C ILE A 162 -3.32 16.01 1.81
N CYS A 163 -4.16 15.52 2.72
CA CYS A 163 -3.90 15.59 4.16
C CYS A 163 -2.54 14.93 4.51
N TYR A 164 -1.76 15.53 5.41
CA TYR A 164 -0.39 15.09 5.70
C TYR A 164 -0.31 13.63 6.20
N ASP A 165 -1.34 13.15 6.89
CA ASP A 165 -1.50 11.78 7.37
C ASP A 165 -1.78 10.77 6.24
N GLN A 166 -2.35 11.24 5.12
CA GLN A 166 -2.55 10.49 3.89
C GLN A 166 -1.30 10.48 2.98
N GLN A 167 -0.20 11.11 3.39
CA GLN A 167 1.04 11.15 2.63
C GLN A 167 2.05 10.11 3.16
N ARG A 168 2.56 9.24 2.28
CA ARG A 168 3.75 8.41 2.52
C ARG A 168 4.85 8.88 1.56
N LEU A 169 5.88 9.52 2.08
CA LEU A 169 7.03 9.97 1.30
C LEU A 169 8.08 8.87 1.23
N ILE A 170 8.72 8.72 0.08
CA ILE A 170 9.73 7.70 -0.19
C ILE A 170 11.00 8.38 -0.73
N TYR A 171 12.15 8.10 -0.12
CA TYR A 171 13.46 8.58 -0.54
C TYR A 171 14.46 7.43 -0.61
N CYS A 172 15.18 7.29 -1.72
CA CYS A 172 16.15 6.20 -1.94
C CYS A 172 15.59 4.79 -1.59
N GLY A 173 14.30 4.55 -1.88
CA GLY A 173 13.59 3.30 -1.58
C GLY A 173 13.13 3.13 -0.13
N ARG A 174 13.36 4.11 0.75
CA ARG A 174 12.94 4.11 2.16
C ARG A 174 11.70 4.97 2.35
N ILE A 175 10.76 4.51 3.17
CA ILE A 175 9.61 5.34 3.60
C ILE A 175 10.09 6.27 4.72
N LEU A 176 9.80 7.57 4.58
CA LEU A 176 10.10 8.58 5.57
C LEU A 176 9.06 8.53 6.70
N ASP A 177 9.54 8.39 7.93
CA ASP A 177 8.75 8.39 9.16
C ASP A 177 8.62 9.82 9.70
N ASP A 178 7.45 10.12 10.26
CA ASP A 178 7.02 11.45 10.68
C ASP A 178 7.85 12.02 11.84
N GLU A 179 8.48 11.17 12.65
CA GLU A 179 9.24 11.58 13.83
C GLU A 179 10.68 12.02 13.54
N PHE A 180 11.22 11.65 12.38
CA PHE A 180 12.59 11.97 11.98
C PHE A 180 12.66 13.19 11.06
N THR A 181 13.85 13.78 10.95
CA THR A 181 14.10 14.93 10.06
C THR A 181 14.37 14.48 8.63
N LEU A 182 14.29 15.40 7.66
CA LEU A 182 14.67 15.09 6.28
C LEU A 182 16.17 14.72 6.19
N ASP A 183 17.01 15.40 6.96
CA ASP A 183 18.46 15.17 7.04
C ASP A 183 18.82 13.79 7.62
N ASP A 184 18.03 13.27 8.58
CA ASP A 184 18.21 11.91 9.13
C ASP A 184 18.12 10.82 8.04
N TYR A 185 17.40 11.10 6.95
CA TYR A 185 17.29 10.23 5.79
C TYR A 185 18.29 10.55 4.66
N GLY A 186 19.17 11.53 4.86
CA GLY A 186 20.12 12.01 3.86
C GLY A 186 19.47 12.77 2.71
N VAL A 187 18.30 13.39 2.94
CA VAL A 187 17.69 14.28 1.97
C VAL A 187 18.50 15.57 1.93
N HIS A 188 18.92 15.99 0.74
CA HIS A 188 19.65 17.22 0.52
C HIS A 188 18.97 18.05 -0.58
N TYR A 189 19.41 19.29 -0.77
CA TYR A 189 18.96 20.07 -1.92
C TYR A 189 19.37 19.37 -3.22
N GLY A 190 18.42 19.26 -4.14
CA GLY A 190 18.49 18.45 -5.35
C GLY A 190 17.90 17.05 -5.21
N SER A 191 17.59 16.58 -4.00
CA SER A 191 16.94 15.28 -3.79
C SER A 191 15.55 15.22 -4.41
N ILE A 192 15.22 14.05 -4.94
CA ILE A 192 13.90 13.72 -5.48
C ILE A 192 13.24 12.71 -4.55
N LEU A 193 12.16 13.12 -3.90
CA LEU A 193 11.30 12.27 -3.07
C LEU A 193 10.10 11.83 -3.90
N THR A 194 9.66 10.60 -3.70
CA THR A 194 8.39 10.10 -4.26
C THR A 194 7.28 10.24 -3.24
N LEU A 195 6.19 10.91 -3.57
CA LEU A 195 4.98 10.94 -2.78
C LEU A 195 4.01 9.87 -3.28
N VAL A 196 3.64 8.95 -2.37
CA VAL A 196 2.54 8.02 -2.59
C VAL A 196 1.44 8.27 -1.55
N LEU A 197 0.20 8.04 -1.97
CA LEU A 197 -0.98 8.21 -1.11
C LEU A 197 -1.14 7.00 -0.21
N LYS A 198 -1.39 7.22 1.09
CA LYS A 198 -2.07 6.24 1.94
C LYS A 198 -3.55 6.44 1.67
N LEU A 199 -4.19 5.47 1.02
CA LEU A 199 -5.64 5.56 0.83
C LEU A 199 -6.31 5.29 2.18
N LEU A 200 -7.21 6.19 2.58
CA LEU A 200 -8.14 5.90 3.67
C LEU A 200 -9.18 4.93 3.12
N GLY A 201 -9.27 3.73 3.70
CA GLY A 201 -10.48 2.93 3.58
C GLY A 201 -11.58 3.62 4.37
N GLY A 202 -12.35 4.49 3.71
CA GLY A 202 -13.36 5.32 4.36
C GLY A 202 -14.57 4.49 4.78
N LYS A 203 -14.92 4.54 6.08
CA LYS A 203 -16.20 4.06 6.61
C LYS A 203 -16.65 2.65 6.17
N PRO A 204 -15.83 1.59 6.26
CA PRO A 204 -16.38 0.24 6.49
C PRO A 204 -17.29 0.22 7.73
N VAL A 205 -18.59 0.03 7.52
CA VAL A 205 -19.56 -0.16 8.60
C VAL A 205 -20.26 -1.49 8.47
N ILE A 206 -20.38 -2.19 9.61
CA ILE A 206 -20.88 -3.56 9.69
C ILE A 206 -22.20 -3.57 10.44
N TYR A 207 -23.25 -4.01 9.76
CA TYR A 207 -24.59 -4.24 10.30
C TYR A 207 -24.80 -5.73 10.57
N LEU A 208 -25.51 -6.05 11.66
CA LEU A 208 -25.83 -7.41 12.07
C LEU A 208 -27.34 -7.59 12.11
N TYR A 209 -27.89 -8.53 11.34
CA TYR A 209 -29.32 -8.83 11.25
C TYR A 209 -29.61 -10.29 11.60
N PRO A 210 -29.59 -10.67 12.89
CA PRO A 210 -29.96 -12.01 13.33
C PRO A 210 -31.48 -12.22 13.29
N LYS A 211 -31.95 -13.47 13.33
CA LYS A 211 -33.40 -13.77 13.42
C LYS A 211 -33.98 -13.50 14.81
N GLU A 212 -33.15 -13.65 15.83
CA GLU A 212 -33.47 -13.46 17.24
C GLU A 212 -32.34 -12.67 17.90
N GLU A 213 -32.54 -12.21 19.14
CA GLU A 213 -31.46 -11.57 19.90
C GLU A 213 -30.33 -12.58 20.15
N ILE A 214 -29.11 -12.22 19.77
CA ILE A 214 -27.92 -13.08 19.95
C ILE A 214 -26.75 -12.28 20.52
N ASP A 215 -25.88 -12.97 21.27
CA ASP A 215 -24.52 -12.49 21.51
C ASP A 215 -23.65 -12.86 20.32
N ALA A 216 -23.04 -11.86 19.70
CA ALA A 216 -22.21 -11.99 18.51
C ALA A 216 -20.79 -11.47 18.75
N LYS A 217 -19.81 -12.18 18.18
CA LYS A 217 -18.41 -11.74 18.08
C LYS A 217 -18.11 -11.40 16.64
N VAL A 218 -17.51 -10.23 16.41
CA VAL A 218 -17.09 -9.78 15.07
C VAL A 218 -15.61 -9.48 15.13
N ASN A 219 -14.80 -10.24 14.39
CA ASN A 219 -13.36 -10.06 14.27
C ASN A 219 -13.01 -9.56 12.87
N ILE A 220 -12.20 -8.51 12.80
CA ILE A 220 -11.65 -7.99 11.53
C ILE A 220 -10.13 -8.08 11.59
N LYS A 221 -9.51 -8.47 10.48
CA LYS A 221 -8.07 -8.37 10.28
C LYS A 221 -7.79 -7.54 9.03
N ILE A 222 -6.63 -6.90 9.02
CA ILE A 222 -6.09 -6.21 7.86
C ILE A 222 -4.77 -6.90 7.55
N ASN A 223 -4.66 -7.50 6.36
CA ASN A 223 -3.48 -8.29 6.02
C ASN A 223 -2.25 -7.41 5.74
N ASP A 224 -2.47 -6.22 5.16
CA ASP A 224 -1.42 -5.25 4.83
C ASP A 224 -1.88 -3.83 5.19
N GLY A 225 -1.87 -3.53 6.48
CA GLY A 225 -2.29 -2.23 7.01
C GLY A 225 -2.56 -2.25 8.51
N GLU A 226 -2.91 -1.09 9.03
CA GLU A 226 -3.27 -0.88 10.43
C GLU A 226 -4.58 -0.11 10.51
N PHE A 227 -5.35 -0.38 11.57
CA PHE A 227 -6.56 0.39 11.85
C PHE A 227 -6.19 1.84 12.16
N SER A 228 -6.74 2.80 11.41
CA SER A 228 -6.65 4.23 11.75
C SER A 228 -7.67 4.61 12.81
N PHE A 229 -8.85 3.99 12.77
CA PHE A 229 -9.93 4.28 13.70
C PHE A 229 -10.89 3.11 13.82
N VAL A 230 -11.47 2.93 15.01
CA VAL A 230 -12.41 1.83 15.31
C VAL A 230 -13.44 2.36 16.31
N TYR A 231 -14.72 2.13 16.03
CA TYR A 231 -15.80 2.46 16.94
C TYR A 231 -16.92 1.40 16.92
N PRO A 232 -17.36 0.90 18.10
CA PRO A 232 -16.78 1.14 19.42
C PRO A 232 -15.36 0.57 19.50
N SER A 233 -14.61 0.83 20.58
CA SER A 233 -13.30 0.18 20.73
C SER A 233 -13.45 -1.34 20.86
N PHE A 234 -12.48 -2.08 20.32
CA PHE A 234 -12.43 -3.54 20.44
C PHE A 234 -12.44 -4.00 21.90
N ASP A 235 -12.94 -5.20 22.13
CA ASP A 235 -12.85 -5.89 23.42
C ASP A 235 -11.53 -6.64 23.55
N GLU A 236 -11.13 -7.38 22.50
CA GLU A 236 -9.92 -8.20 22.48
C GLU A 236 -9.45 -8.41 21.04
N LYS A 237 -8.14 -8.25 20.75
CA LYS A 237 -7.48 -8.70 19.49
C LYS A 237 -8.33 -8.45 18.22
N ASN A 238 -8.71 -7.20 17.97
CA ASN A 238 -9.51 -6.78 16.82
C ASN A 238 -10.93 -7.38 16.76
N THR A 239 -11.50 -7.71 17.93
CA THR A 239 -12.81 -8.32 18.07
C THR A 239 -13.74 -7.44 18.87
N TRP A 240 -14.96 -7.28 18.39
CA TRP A 240 -16.08 -6.75 19.16
C TRP A 240 -16.95 -7.90 19.69
N ASN A 241 -17.38 -7.79 20.95
CA ASN A 241 -18.39 -8.65 21.56
C ASN A 241 -19.66 -7.80 21.76
N VAL A 242 -20.67 -8.03 20.93
CA VAL A 242 -21.92 -7.26 20.95
C VAL A 242 -23.11 -8.17 21.13
N LYS A 243 -24.20 -7.59 21.62
CA LYS A 243 -25.52 -8.21 21.51
C LYS A 243 -26.23 -7.61 20.31
N ALA A 244 -26.64 -8.43 19.35
CA ALA A 244 -27.29 -8.01 18.12
C ALA A 244 -28.77 -8.38 18.14
N LEU A 245 -29.63 -7.45 17.71
CA LEU A 245 -31.08 -7.61 17.69
C LEU A 245 -31.59 -7.73 16.25
N PRO A 246 -32.75 -8.38 16.01
CA PRO A 246 -33.33 -8.49 14.66
C PRO A 246 -33.63 -7.17 13.96
N SER A 247 -33.78 -6.09 14.74
CA SER A 247 -33.94 -4.72 14.22
C SER A 247 -32.69 -4.14 13.55
N GLY A 248 -31.52 -4.79 13.69
CA GLY A 248 -30.22 -4.24 13.33
C GLY A 248 -29.58 -3.39 14.42
N GLU A 249 -30.25 -3.17 15.55
CA GLU A 249 -29.63 -2.52 16.72
C GLU A 249 -28.60 -3.47 17.34
N ILE A 250 -27.44 -2.92 17.71
CA ILE A 250 -26.42 -3.63 18.47
C ILE A 250 -26.16 -2.93 19.80
N ILE A 251 -25.86 -3.73 20.83
CA ILE A 251 -25.55 -3.26 22.17
C ILE A 251 -24.12 -3.67 22.50
N HIS A 252 -23.25 -2.68 22.73
CA HIS A 252 -21.87 -2.88 23.18
C HIS A 252 -21.68 -2.19 24.52
N ARG A 253 -21.29 -2.95 25.56
CA ARG A 253 -21.05 -2.41 26.93
C ARG A 253 -22.19 -1.50 27.43
N GLY A 254 -23.43 -1.92 27.20
CA GLY A 254 -24.64 -1.20 27.59
C GLY A 254 -25.04 -0.02 26.69
N LYS A 255 -24.26 0.31 25.66
CA LYS A 255 -24.58 1.37 24.69
C LYS A 255 -25.21 0.79 23.43
N LYS A 256 -26.35 1.35 23.05
CA LYS A 256 -27.06 1.04 21.80
C LYS A 256 -26.43 1.80 20.63
N MET A 257 -26.26 1.12 19.50
CA MET A 257 -25.79 1.70 18.24
C MET A 257 -26.34 0.87 17.07
N ARG A 258 -26.09 1.32 15.83
CA ARG A 258 -26.64 0.67 14.62
C ARG A 258 -25.66 -0.22 13.87
N TYR A 259 -24.37 0.05 14.00
CA TYR A 259 -23.33 -0.65 13.27
C TYR A 259 -22.01 -0.57 14.02
N LEU A 260 -21.11 -1.50 13.70
CA LEU A 260 -19.69 -1.40 14.04
C LEU A 260 -18.99 -0.61 12.93
N PHE A 261 -18.00 0.19 13.28
CA PHE A 261 -17.23 1.01 12.34
C PHE A 261 -15.75 0.72 12.52
N TRP A 262 -15.06 0.55 11.41
CA TRP A 262 -13.60 0.56 11.38
C TRP A 262 -13.10 1.33 10.17
N GLU A 263 -11.87 1.81 10.27
CA GLU A 263 -11.15 2.53 9.24
C GLU A 263 -9.71 2.01 9.23
N THR A 264 -9.10 1.99 8.06
CA THR A 264 -7.74 1.48 7.89
C THR A 264 -6.94 2.36 6.95
N LEU A 265 -5.64 2.43 7.22
CA LEU A 265 -4.64 2.86 6.25
C LEU A 265 -4.12 1.61 5.56
N PHE A 266 -4.34 1.46 4.26
CA PHE A 266 -3.84 0.30 3.52
C PHE A 266 -3.41 0.67 2.10
N TYR A 267 -2.63 -0.21 1.48
CA TYR A 267 -2.19 -0.09 0.09
C TYR A 267 -3.03 -1.04 -0.76
N PRO A 268 -4.11 -0.54 -1.39
CA PRO A 268 -5.16 -1.42 -1.83
C PRO A 268 -4.79 -2.10 -3.14
N ASN A 269 -4.93 -3.43 -3.18
CA ASN A 269 -4.95 -4.20 -4.42
C ASN A 269 -6.34 -4.06 -5.08
N LEU A 270 -6.59 -2.89 -5.67
CA LEU A 270 -7.87 -2.56 -6.30
C LEU A 270 -7.95 -3.15 -7.72
N LYS A 271 -9.08 -3.77 -8.02
CA LYS A 271 -9.46 -4.14 -9.38
C LYS A 271 -10.23 -2.98 -10.00
N LEU A 272 -9.61 -2.35 -10.99
CA LEU A 272 -10.10 -1.11 -11.63
C LEU A 272 -10.39 -1.29 -13.13
N ASP A 273 -10.44 -2.53 -13.60
CA ASP A 273 -10.62 -2.93 -15.00
C ASP A 273 -12.09 -2.85 -15.45
N LYS A 274 -13.03 -3.17 -14.55
CA LYS A 274 -14.48 -3.09 -14.79
C LYS A 274 -15.14 -2.16 -13.79
N GLY A 275 -16.22 -1.49 -14.21
CA GLY A 275 -16.90 -0.53 -13.35
C GLY A 275 -17.87 0.33 -14.13
N PHE A 276 -18.03 1.57 -13.66
CA PHE A 276 -18.97 2.53 -14.21
C PHE A 276 -18.32 3.90 -14.26
N CYS A 277 -18.53 4.65 -15.35
CA CYS A 277 -18.19 6.07 -15.39
C CYS A 277 -19.47 6.89 -15.30
N ILE A 278 -19.56 7.75 -14.29
CA ILE A 278 -20.70 8.62 -14.05
C ILE A 278 -20.25 10.07 -13.95
N LYS A 279 -21.17 11.02 -14.08
CA LYS A 279 -20.90 12.37 -13.58
C LYS A 279 -20.97 12.36 -12.05
N GLY A 280 -20.19 13.20 -11.38
CA GLY A 280 -20.26 13.29 -9.91
C GLY A 280 -21.66 13.67 -9.43
N GLU A 281 -22.33 14.59 -10.12
CA GLU A 281 -23.69 15.04 -9.80
C GLU A 281 -24.73 13.89 -9.81
N GLU A 282 -24.45 12.78 -10.51
CA GLU A 282 -25.31 11.60 -10.61
C GLU A 282 -25.03 10.57 -9.51
N SER A 283 -24.08 10.83 -8.60
CA SER A 283 -23.67 9.86 -7.56
C SER A 283 -24.82 9.36 -6.69
N VAL A 284 -25.76 10.22 -6.30
CA VAL A 284 -26.92 9.83 -5.49
C VAL A 284 -27.78 8.80 -6.22
N SER A 285 -28.33 9.15 -7.38
CA SER A 285 -29.21 8.26 -8.14
C SER A 285 -28.50 6.98 -8.59
N PHE A 286 -27.22 7.06 -8.93
CA PHE A 286 -26.41 5.90 -9.27
C PHE A 286 -26.31 4.91 -8.12
N PHE A 287 -25.93 5.37 -6.91
CA PHE A 287 -25.80 4.47 -5.76
C PHE A 287 -27.16 3.96 -5.27
N GLU A 288 -28.23 4.76 -5.31
CA GLU A 288 -29.59 4.29 -4.98
C GLU A 288 -29.98 3.10 -5.86
N ASP A 289 -29.83 3.23 -7.18
CA ASP A 289 -30.19 2.19 -8.14
C ASP A 289 -29.32 0.93 -7.96
N ARG A 290 -27.99 1.10 -7.92
CA ARG A 290 -27.04 -0.02 -7.84
C ARG A 290 -27.13 -0.76 -6.51
N LEU A 291 -27.12 -0.06 -5.38
CA LEU A 291 -27.19 -0.71 -4.06
C LEU A 291 -28.53 -1.41 -3.84
N LYS A 292 -29.63 -0.84 -4.35
CA LYS A 292 -30.96 -1.48 -4.30
C LYS A 292 -31.00 -2.73 -5.17
N SER A 293 -30.40 -2.71 -6.36
CA SER A 293 -30.29 -3.92 -7.20
C SER A 293 -29.48 -5.04 -6.54
N MET A 294 -28.53 -4.69 -5.66
CA MET A 294 -27.77 -5.64 -4.86
C MET A 294 -28.52 -6.14 -3.61
N ASN A 295 -29.77 -5.72 -3.39
CA ASN A 295 -30.60 -6.08 -2.24
C ASN A 295 -30.14 -5.46 -0.89
N LEU A 296 -29.59 -4.24 -0.90
CA LEU A 296 -29.45 -3.44 0.32
C LEU A 296 -30.78 -2.78 0.70
N ASN A 297 -31.00 -2.57 2.00
CA ASN A 297 -32.21 -1.91 2.49
C ASN A 297 -32.07 -0.38 2.51
N ASP A 298 -33.20 0.32 2.66
CA ASP A 298 -33.24 1.79 2.61
C ASP A 298 -32.39 2.47 3.70
N THR A 299 -32.21 1.84 4.87
CA THR A 299 -31.35 2.40 5.93
C THR A 299 -29.88 2.31 5.57
N GLU A 300 -29.43 1.14 5.08
CA GLU A 300 -28.06 0.92 4.61
C GLU A 300 -27.73 1.85 3.43
N ILE A 301 -28.66 1.98 2.48
CA ILE A 301 -28.52 2.85 1.31
C ILE A 301 -28.43 4.32 1.73
N CYS A 302 -29.31 4.76 2.64
CA CYS A 302 -29.28 6.13 3.16
C CYS A 302 -27.95 6.44 3.86
N ASP A 303 -27.49 5.56 4.76
CA ASP A 303 -26.24 5.77 5.49
C ASP A 303 -25.01 5.77 4.55
N PHE A 304 -25.02 4.94 3.49
CA PHE A 304 -23.99 4.92 2.46
C PHE A 304 -23.96 6.23 1.68
N ILE A 305 -25.11 6.64 1.13
CA ILE A 305 -25.23 7.81 0.25
C ILE A 305 -24.91 9.10 1.00
N THR A 306 -25.46 9.27 2.20
CA THR A 306 -25.23 10.46 3.02
C THR A 306 -23.76 10.61 3.40
N TYR A 307 -23.00 9.51 3.45
CA TYR A 307 -21.56 9.58 3.65
C TYR A 307 -20.78 9.82 2.35
N TRP A 308 -21.06 9.06 1.29
CA TRP A 308 -20.21 9.03 0.10
C TRP A 308 -20.58 10.05 -0.97
N SER A 309 -21.86 10.23 -1.28
CA SER A 309 -22.28 11.09 -2.38
C SER A 309 -21.84 12.55 -2.22
N PRO A 310 -21.87 13.18 -1.02
CA PRO A 310 -21.33 14.54 -0.83
C PRO A 310 -19.84 14.67 -1.16
N LYS A 311 -19.06 13.58 -1.06
CA LYS A 311 -17.63 13.57 -1.40
C LYS A 311 -17.39 13.38 -2.89
N LEU A 312 -18.38 12.89 -3.63
CA LEU A 312 -18.27 12.53 -5.04
C LEU A 312 -18.94 13.56 -5.95
N CYS A 313 -19.98 14.25 -5.45
CA CYS A 313 -20.81 15.15 -6.25
C CYS A 313 -20.07 16.36 -6.81
N GLY A 314 -18.94 16.75 -6.19
CA GLY A 314 -18.10 17.85 -6.66
C GLY A 314 -17.21 17.50 -7.87
N TYR A 315 -17.06 16.22 -8.21
CA TYR A 315 -16.23 15.81 -9.33
C TYR A 315 -16.99 15.85 -10.66
N LYS A 316 -16.30 16.23 -11.73
CA LYS A 316 -16.90 16.30 -13.07
C LYS A 316 -17.32 14.91 -13.56
N TYR A 317 -16.42 13.95 -13.47
CA TYR A 317 -16.69 12.54 -13.70
C TYR A 317 -16.04 11.69 -12.60
N VAL A 318 -16.63 10.52 -12.33
CA VAL A 318 -16.10 9.55 -11.37
C VAL A 318 -16.19 8.17 -12.00
N LYS A 319 -15.07 7.46 -12.03
CA LYS A 319 -15.02 6.02 -12.32
C LYS A 319 -15.21 5.26 -11.01
N ILE A 320 -16.21 4.39 -10.95
CA ILE A 320 -16.59 3.60 -9.79
C ILE A 320 -16.36 2.13 -10.08
N CYS A 321 -15.57 1.46 -9.25
CA CYS A 321 -15.26 0.03 -9.36
C CYS A 321 -15.56 -0.66 -8.02
N PHE A 322 -16.46 -1.65 -8.02
CA PHE A 322 -16.80 -2.41 -6.81
C PHE A 322 -15.79 -3.54 -6.58
N GLN A 323 -15.41 -3.73 -5.32
CA GLN A 323 -14.45 -4.70 -4.83
C GLN A 323 -15.21 -5.74 -3.99
N PHE A 324 -14.93 -7.03 -4.25
CA PHE A 324 -15.60 -8.15 -3.59
C PHE A 324 -14.55 -9.10 -3.03
N GLN A 325 -14.28 -10.23 -3.70
CA GLN A 325 -13.32 -11.24 -3.23
C GLN A 325 -11.93 -10.65 -2.91
N ASN A 326 -11.43 -9.69 -3.70
CA ASN A 326 -10.16 -9.06 -3.41
C ASN A 326 -10.20 -8.21 -2.13
N PHE A 327 -11.33 -7.59 -1.80
CA PHE A 327 -11.52 -6.89 -0.53
C PHE A 327 -11.60 -7.87 0.65
N ASP A 328 -12.27 -9.02 0.47
CA ASP A 328 -12.33 -10.08 1.48
C ASP A 328 -10.96 -10.66 1.81
N GLU A 329 -10.13 -10.84 0.80
CA GLU A 329 -8.74 -11.27 0.94
C GLU A 329 -7.86 -10.22 1.62
N MET A 330 -8.09 -8.93 1.39
CA MET A 330 -7.32 -7.85 2.05
C MET A 330 -7.72 -7.69 3.51
N CYS A 331 -9.01 -7.78 3.80
CA CYS A 331 -9.59 -7.47 5.10
C CYS A 331 -10.54 -8.59 5.55
N PRO A 332 -10.02 -9.78 5.92
CA PRO A 332 -10.88 -10.91 6.26
C PRO A 332 -11.69 -10.64 7.54
N MET A 333 -12.96 -11.03 7.51
CA MET A 333 -13.91 -10.91 8.62
C MET A 333 -14.35 -12.29 9.10
N ASN A 334 -14.38 -12.48 10.42
CA ASN A 334 -14.98 -13.65 11.05
C ASN A 334 -16.08 -13.22 12.01
N VAL A 335 -17.23 -13.89 11.96
CA VAL A 335 -18.39 -13.60 12.81
C VAL A 335 -18.87 -14.88 13.48
N GLU A 336 -19.14 -14.80 14.79
CA GLU A 336 -19.70 -15.87 15.60
C GLU A 336 -20.98 -15.40 16.30
N PRO A 337 -22.07 -16.19 16.37
CA PRO A 337 -22.29 -17.44 15.63
C PRO A 337 -22.17 -17.21 14.12
N LYS A 338 -21.84 -18.27 13.38
CA LYS A 338 -21.60 -18.16 11.94
C LYS A 338 -22.86 -17.63 11.24
N PRO A 339 -22.78 -16.49 10.51
CA PRO A 339 -23.90 -15.99 9.73
C PRO A 339 -24.24 -16.93 8.56
N ASP A 340 -25.51 -16.93 8.18
CA ASP A 340 -25.96 -17.57 6.94
C ASP A 340 -25.42 -16.80 5.72
N ASN A 341 -25.34 -15.47 5.84
CA ASN A 341 -24.88 -14.58 4.77
C ASN A 341 -23.91 -13.51 5.32
N ILE A 342 -22.77 -13.33 4.65
CA ILE A 342 -21.85 -12.20 4.84
C ILE A 342 -21.74 -11.50 3.49
N ASN A 343 -22.36 -10.32 3.37
CA ASN A 343 -22.39 -9.55 2.14
C ASN A 343 -21.61 -8.26 2.33
N ARG A 344 -20.60 -8.03 1.48
CA ARG A 344 -19.66 -6.91 1.66
C ARG A 344 -19.56 -6.12 0.37
N VAL A 345 -19.75 -4.80 0.47
CA VAL A 345 -19.71 -3.86 -0.65
C VAL A 345 -18.63 -2.83 -0.38
N PHE A 346 -17.49 -2.97 -1.03
CA PHE A 346 -16.47 -1.93 -1.00
C PHE A 346 -16.33 -1.33 -2.39
N PHE A 347 -16.30 -0.02 -2.54
CA PHE A 347 -16.05 0.59 -3.86
C PHE A 347 -14.79 1.44 -3.87
N ALA A 348 -14.17 1.53 -5.03
CA ALA A 348 -13.14 2.51 -5.33
C ALA A 348 -13.72 3.55 -6.29
N ALA A 349 -13.63 4.82 -5.93
CA ALA A 349 -13.97 5.95 -6.79
C ALA A 349 -12.72 6.68 -7.25
N LEU A 350 -12.58 6.83 -8.57
CA LEU A 350 -11.50 7.53 -9.24
C LEU A 350 -12.06 8.81 -9.87
N PRO A 351 -11.75 10.01 -9.34
CA PRO A 351 -12.15 11.25 -9.96
C PRO A 351 -11.46 11.50 -11.32
N LEU A 352 -12.22 11.94 -12.31
CA LEU A 352 -11.76 12.16 -13.68
C LEU A 352 -12.17 13.53 -14.22
N ASP A 353 -11.32 14.13 -15.06
CA ASP A 353 -11.61 15.40 -15.75
C ASP A 353 -12.49 15.20 -16.99
N ASN A 354 -12.43 13.99 -17.57
CA ASN A 354 -13.13 13.58 -18.77
C ASN A 354 -13.79 12.22 -18.52
N PRO A 355 -14.90 11.89 -19.19
CA PRO A 355 -15.50 10.57 -19.06
C PRO A 355 -14.54 9.52 -19.61
N CYS A 356 -14.61 8.30 -19.08
CA CYS A 356 -13.88 7.16 -19.61
C CYS A 356 -14.83 6.08 -20.10
N ASP A 357 -14.41 5.38 -21.15
CA ASP A 357 -15.04 4.12 -21.53
C ASP A 357 -14.53 3.01 -20.59
N ILE A 358 -15.46 2.24 -20.03
CA ILE A 358 -15.15 1.17 -19.08
C ILE A 358 -16.18 0.05 -19.23
N GLU A 359 -15.69 -1.18 -19.22
CA GLU A 359 -16.56 -2.35 -19.27
C GLU A 359 -17.46 -2.37 -18.01
N PRO A 360 -18.79 -2.46 -18.16
CA PRO A 360 -19.70 -2.54 -17.04
C PRO A 360 -19.40 -3.73 -16.13
N GLN A 361 -19.40 -3.51 -14.82
CA GLN A 361 -19.23 -4.56 -13.85
C GLN A 361 -20.55 -5.27 -13.55
N GLU A 362 -20.56 -6.61 -13.55
CA GLU A 362 -21.69 -7.37 -13.02
C GLU A 362 -21.72 -7.28 -11.48
N LEU A 363 -22.88 -6.95 -10.93
CA LEU A 363 -23.08 -6.80 -9.50
C LEU A 363 -23.89 -7.97 -8.93
N PRO A 364 -23.50 -8.51 -7.77
CA PRO A 364 -24.21 -9.63 -7.15
C PRO A 364 -25.55 -9.17 -6.57
N VAL A 365 -26.51 -10.10 -6.49
CA VAL A 365 -27.74 -9.90 -5.69
C VAL A 365 -27.55 -10.62 -4.36
N PHE A 366 -27.51 -9.87 -3.26
CA PHE A 366 -27.21 -10.46 -1.96
C PHE A 366 -28.40 -11.21 -1.37
N LYS A 367 -28.10 -12.35 -0.78
CA LYS A 367 -29.04 -13.14 0.01
C LYS A 367 -29.14 -12.58 1.42
N ARG A 368 -30.34 -12.64 1.99
CA ARG A 368 -30.67 -12.11 3.32
C ARG A 368 -31.53 -13.06 4.13
N ASP A 369 -31.62 -14.32 3.72
CA ASP A 369 -32.22 -15.36 4.53
C ASP A 369 -31.31 -15.67 5.74
N GLY A 370 -31.89 -15.86 6.91
CA GLY A 370 -31.06 -16.20 8.08
C GLY A 370 -30.40 -15.01 8.76
N PHE A 371 -29.42 -15.32 9.61
CA PHE A 371 -28.54 -14.32 10.20
C PHE A 371 -27.65 -13.73 9.10
N THR A 372 -27.85 -12.44 8.81
CA THR A 372 -27.16 -11.74 7.73
C THR A 372 -26.27 -10.64 8.28
N VAL A 373 -25.04 -10.57 7.79
CA VAL A 373 -24.09 -9.47 8.01
C VAL A 373 -23.97 -8.66 6.73
N ILE A 374 -24.15 -7.35 6.82
CA ILE A 374 -23.91 -6.42 5.71
C ILE A 374 -22.74 -5.53 6.11
N GLU A 375 -21.73 -5.45 5.26
CA GLU A 375 -20.72 -4.42 5.34
C GLU A 375 -20.74 -3.57 4.08
N TRP A 376 -20.63 -2.25 4.24
CA TRP A 376 -20.26 -1.41 3.12
C TRP A 376 -19.17 -0.42 3.51
N GLY A 377 -18.38 -0.02 2.53
CA GLY A 377 -17.31 0.96 2.67
C GLY A 377 -16.83 1.43 1.30
N GLY A 378 -15.76 2.19 1.27
CA GLY A 378 -15.14 2.56 0.00
C GLY A 378 -13.89 3.41 0.17
N THR A 379 -13.36 3.86 -0.96
CA THR A 379 -12.23 4.78 -0.98
C THR A 379 -12.30 5.68 -2.20
N ILE A 380 -11.84 6.92 -2.05
CA ILE A 380 -11.61 7.81 -3.18
C ILE A 380 -10.13 7.74 -3.51
N VAL A 381 -9.83 7.17 -4.67
CA VAL A 381 -8.49 7.08 -5.22
C VAL A 381 -8.19 8.42 -5.89
N THR A 382 -7.36 9.23 -5.25
CA THR A 382 -6.96 10.51 -5.84
C THR A 382 -5.99 10.26 -6.99
N GLU A 383 -6.50 10.52 -8.21
CA GLU A 383 -5.85 10.27 -9.49
C GLU A 383 -4.90 11.40 -9.89
N LYS A 384 -3.88 11.14 -10.71
CA LYS A 384 -3.65 9.93 -11.51
C LYS A 384 -2.64 8.94 -10.90
N LEU A 385 -2.86 7.66 -11.13
CA LEU A 385 -1.89 6.57 -10.94
C LEU A 385 -0.72 6.65 -11.95
#